data_AF-A0A9E3A7E8-F1
#
_entry.id   AF-A0A9E3A7E8-F1
#
_cell.length_a   1.000
_cell.length_b   1.000
_cell.length_c   1.000
_cell.angle_alpha   90.00
_cell.angle_beta   90.00
_cell.angle_gamma   90.00
#
_symmetry.space_group_name_H-M   'P 1'
#
loop_
_entity.id
_entity.type
_entity.pdbx_description
1 polymer ?
#
loop_
_entity_poly.entity_id
_entity_poly.type
_entity_poly.pdbx_seq_one_letter_code
_entity_poly.pdbx_strand_id
1 'polypeptide(L)'
;MNERLSPPSRHSQNLVPSSHVLRHAVGPHRFTLQVRVRGQMDPACHMACLGLENAIHYAEAEFPAFAERNPWIGLDSAQRQIWILLDPEEESNK
;
A
#
# COMPACT_ATOMS: atom_id res chain seq x y z
N MET A 1 -11.33 69.98 -14.81
CA MET A 1 -11.85 69.06 -13.77
C MET A 1 -12.18 67.78 -14.51
N ASN A 2 -11.31 66.78 -14.44
CA ASN A 2 -11.45 65.56 -15.25
C ASN A 2 -11.67 64.38 -14.30
N GLU A 3 -12.90 63.88 -14.27
CA GLU A 3 -13.30 62.68 -13.53
C GLU A 3 -12.77 61.44 -14.26
N ARG A 4 -11.78 60.77 -13.68
CA ARG A 4 -11.37 59.43 -14.12
C ARG A 4 -12.06 58.40 -13.24
N LEU A 5 -13.05 57.73 -13.84
CA LEU A 5 -13.76 56.57 -13.28
C LEU A 5 -12.78 55.43 -13.01
N SER A 6 -12.79 54.90 -11.79
CA SER A 6 -12.06 53.70 -11.39
C SER A 6 -12.64 52.43 -12.05
N PRO A 7 -11.82 51.45 -12.46
CA PRO A 7 -12.33 50.18 -12.96
C PRO A 7 -12.94 49.32 -11.83
N PRO A 8 -13.85 48.38 -12.15
CA PRO A 8 -14.68 47.67 -11.18
C PRO A 8 -13.90 46.59 -10.41
N SER A 9 -14.19 46.51 -9.11
CA SER A 9 -13.75 45.45 -8.20
C SER A 9 -14.19 44.07 -8.68
N ARG A 10 -13.25 43.22 -9.08
CA ARG A 10 -13.46 41.78 -9.22
C ARG A 10 -13.17 41.08 -7.90
N HIS A 11 -14.21 40.89 -7.09
CA HIS A 11 -14.24 39.79 -6.14
C HIS A 11 -14.46 38.45 -6.86
N SER A 12 -13.97 37.39 -6.24
CA SER A 12 -14.13 35.96 -6.59
C SER A 12 -13.24 35.46 -7.73
N GLN A 13 -11.99 35.15 -7.38
CA GLN A 13 -11.38 33.92 -7.88
C GLN A 13 -11.12 33.00 -6.69
N ASN A 14 -11.67 31.80 -6.86
CA ASN A 14 -11.76 30.73 -5.90
C ASN A 14 -10.37 30.31 -5.42
N LEU A 15 -10.31 30.09 -4.10
CA LEU A 15 -9.51 29.11 -3.39
C LEU A 15 -8.83 28.11 -4.34
N VAL A 16 -7.57 28.37 -4.69
CA VAL A 16 -6.65 27.32 -5.08
C VAL A 16 -6.29 26.63 -3.77
N PRO A 17 -6.55 25.32 -3.57
CA PRO A 17 -6.02 24.63 -2.42
C PRO A 17 -4.51 24.74 -2.51
N SER A 18 -3.95 25.46 -1.54
CA SER A 18 -2.53 25.49 -1.25
C SER A 18 -2.02 24.06 -1.34
N SER A 19 -1.04 23.84 -2.21
CA SER A 19 -0.36 22.57 -2.37
C SER A 19 -0.06 22.01 -0.98
N HIS A 20 -0.82 20.99 -0.58
CA HIS A 20 -0.46 20.15 0.54
C HIS A 20 0.84 19.50 0.09
N VAL A 21 1.96 20.17 0.40
CA VAL A 21 3.21 19.51 0.69
C VAL A 21 2.88 18.68 1.92
N LEU A 22 2.28 17.51 1.69
CA LEU A 22 2.38 16.37 2.56
C LEU A 22 3.88 16.19 2.74
N ARG A 23 4.40 16.84 3.78
CA ARG A 23 5.64 16.45 4.40
C ARG A 23 5.38 15.01 4.78
N HIS A 24 5.74 14.10 3.88
CA HIS A 24 5.88 12.70 4.19
C HIS A 24 6.81 12.69 5.39
N ALA A 25 6.23 12.50 6.57
CA ALA A 25 6.99 12.15 7.74
C ALA A 25 7.84 10.96 7.29
N VAL A 26 9.16 11.16 7.24
CA VAL A 26 10.14 10.16 6.84
C VAL A 26 10.23 9.15 7.98
N GLY A 27 9.13 8.47 8.27
CA GLY A 27 9.16 7.17 8.89
C GLY A 27 9.73 6.17 7.86
N PRO A 28 10.24 5.02 8.32
CA PRO A 28 10.68 3.98 7.40
C PRO A 28 9.54 3.70 6.41
N HIS A 29 9.86 3.63 5.12
CA HIS A 29 8.85 3.44 4.08
C HIS A 29 8.26 2.04 4.24
N ARG A 30 7.11 1.95 4.91
CA ARG A 30 6.44 0.68 5.17
C ARG A 30 5.59 0.27 3.97
N PHE A 31 5.65 -1.01 3.68
CA PHE A 31 4.74 -1.71 2.78
C PHE A 31 3.64 -2.39 3.59
N THR A 32 2.50 -2.60 2.97
CA THR A 32 1.45 -3.48 3.49
C THR A 32 1.65 -4.86 2.88
N LEU A 33 1.88 -5.86 3.72
CA LEU A 33 1.93 -7.26 3.35
C LEU A 33 0.55 -7.88 3.53
N GLN A 34 0.07 -8.58 2.50
CA GLN A 34 -1.07 -9.48 2.57
C GLN A 34 -0.67 -10.88 2.12
N VAL A 35 -0.78 -11.86 3.03
CA VAL A 35 -0.60 -13.27 2.70
C VAL A 35 -1.97 -13.91 2.53
N ARG A 36 -2.17 -14.64 1.43
CA ARG A 36 -3.40 -15.36 1.13
C ARG A 36 -3.08 -16.82 0.84
N VAL A 37 -3.97 -17.70 1.27
CA VAL A 37 -3.94 -19.11 0.88
C VAL A 37 -5.03 -19.35 -0.15
N ARG A 38 -4.68 -19.99 -1.26
CA ARG A 38 -5.64 -20.32 -2.31
C ARG A 38 -6.76 -21.18 -1.74
N GLY A 39 -7.99 -20.80 -2.05
CA GLY A 39 -9.20 -21.44 -1.50
C GLY A 39 -9.72 -20.81 -0.22
N GLN A 40 -8.97 -19.91 0.44
CA GLN A 40 -9.46 -19.11 1.56
C GLN A 40 -9.95 -17.74 1.07
N MET A 41 -11.07 -17.27 1.63
CA MET A 41 -11.63 -15.95 1.31
C MET A 41 -10.86 -14.83 1.99
N ASP A 42 -10.55 -15.02 3.27
CA ASP A 42 -9.84 -14.04 4.09
C ASP A 42 -8.32 -14.20 3.97
N PRO A 43 -7.57 -13.10 4.08
CA PRO A 43 -6.11 -13.17 4.14
C PRO A 43 -5.67 -13.88 5.42
N ALA A 44 -4.73 -14.82 5.28
CA ALA A 44 -4.12 -15.51 6.40
C ALA A 44 -3.25 -14.57 7.25
N CYS A 45 -2.68 -13.53 6.63
CA CYS A 45 -1.99 -12.46 7.34
C CYS A 45 -2.18 -11.10 6.63
N HIS A 46 -2.25 -10.05 7.43
CA HIS A 46 -2.23 -8.67 6.98
C HIS A 46 -1.42 -7.80 7.96
N MET A 47 -0.29 -7.26 7.53
CA MET A 47 0.61 -6.50 8.40
C MET A 47 1.44 -5.45 7.66
N ALA A 48 2.06 -4.52 8.40
CA ALA A 48 3.04 -3.60 7.84
C ALA A 48 4.46 -4.21 7.91
N CYS A 49 5.19 -4.19 6.79
CA CYS A 49 6.57 -4.65 6.70
C CYS A 49 7.48 -3.54 6.13
N LEU A 50 8.80 -3.73 6.22
CA LEU A 50 9.76 -2.73 5.72
C LEU A 50 9.99 -2.83 4.20
N GLY A 51 9.63 -3.95 3.59
CA GLY A 51 9.89 -4.24 2.19
C GLY A 51 9.78 -5.72 1.89
N LEU A 52 10.10 -6.09 0.65
CA LEU A 52 9.94 -7.45 0.14
C LEU A 52 10.75 -8.49 0.91
N GLU A 53 12.02 -8.21 1.20
CA GLU A 53 12.87 -9.14 1.96
C GLU A 53 12.28 -9.46 3.34
N ASN A 54 11.79 -8.44 4.06
CA ASN A 54 11.15 -8.63 5.35
C ASN A 54 9.82 -9.41 5.23
N ALA A 55 9.08 -9.20 4.14
CA ALA A 55 7.87 -9.96 3.87
C ALA A 55 8.16 -11.44 3.59
N ILE A 56 9.22 -11.74 2.85
CA ILE A 56 9.67 -13.11 2.55
C ILE A 56 10.11 -13.80 3.84
N HIS A 57 11.01 -13.19 4.62
CA HIS A 57 11.47 -13.78 5.88
C HIS A 57 10.33 -14.06 6.86
N TYR A 58 9.34 -13.17 6.93
CA TYR A 58 8.13 -13.40 7.72
C TYR A 58 7.35 -14.61 7.19
N ALA A 59 7.13 -14.66 5.87
CA ALA A 59 6.31 -15.71 5.28
C ALA A 59 6.99 -17.10 5.34
N GLU A 60 8.30 -17.17 5.20
CA GLU A 60 9.10 -18.38 5.38
C GLU A 60 9.02 -18.93 6.81
N ALA A 61 8.99 -18.04 7.81
CA ALA A 61 8.92 -18.43 9.21
C ALA A 61 7.53 -18.91 9.65
N GLU A 62 6.48 -18.27 9.11
CA GLU A 62 5.11 -18.46 9.59
C GLU A 62 4.28 -19.45 8.75
N PHE A 63 4.65 -19.67 7.48
CA PHE A 63 3.89 -20.53 6.57
C PHE A 63 4.78 -21.64 6.00
N PRO A 64 4.67 -22.90 6.47
CA PRO A 64 5.46 -24.02 5.95
C PRO A 64 5.30 -24.22 4.45
N ALA A 65 4.07 -24.04 3.93
CA ALA A 65 3.74 -24.07 2.51
C ALA A 65 4.58 -23.10 1.64
N PHE A 66 5.13 -22.02 2.23
CA PHE A 66 5.97 -21.06 1.52
C PHE A 66 7.23 -21.72 0.95
N ALA A 67 7.92 -22.54 1.74
CA ALA A 67 9.14 -23.21 1.30
C ALA A 67 8.86 -24.39 0.35
N GLU A 68 7.71 -25.05 0.51
CA GLU A 68 7.39 -26.29 -0.19
C GLU A 68 6.84 -26.07 -1.61
N ARG A 69 6.08 -24.99 -1.84
CA ARG A 69 5.20 -24.89 -3.03
C ARG A 69 5.49 -23.70 -3.95
N ASN A 70 6.59 -22.99 -3.75
CA ASN A 70 7.00 -21.82 -4.54
C ASN A 70 5.89 -20.74 -4.62
N PRO A 71 5.90 -19.75 -3.73
CA PRO A 71 4.81 -18.79 -3.60
C PRO A 71 4.74 -17.84 -4.79
N TRP A 72 3.53 -17.38 -5.13
CA TRP A 72 3.39 -16.25 -6.05
C TRP A 72 3.51 -14.94 -5.28
N ILE A 73 4.42 -14.08 -5.73
CA ILE A 73 4.71 -12.81 -5.07
C ILE A 73 4.39 -11.65 -6.01
N GLY A 74 3.54 -10.74 -5.55
CA GLY A 74 3.21 -9.49 -6.24
C GLY A 74 3.71 -8.29 -5.45
N LEU A 75 4.26 -7.30 -6.14
CA LEU A 75 4.71 -6.04 -5.54
C LEU A 75 4.14 -4.86 -6.34
N ASP A 76 3.37 -4.02 -5.68
CA ASP A 76 2.99 -2.70 -6.16
C ASP A 76 3.75 -1.64 -5.36
N SER A 77 4.78 -1.06 -5.96
CA SER A 77 5.60 -0.04 -5.32
C SER A 77 4.90 1.31 -5.20
N ALA A 78 3.94 1.62 -6.09
CA ALA A 78 3.18 2.86 -6.05
C ALA A 78 2.17 2.85 -4.90
N GLN A 79 1.49 1.72 -4.70
CA GLN A 79 0.55 1.51 -3.59
C GLN A 79 1.23 1.01 -2.31
N ARG A 80 2.53 0.71 -2.37
CA ARG A 80 3.31 0.12 -1.27
C ARG A 80 2.67 -1.15 -0.74
N GLN A 81 2.28 -2.04 -1.64
CA GLN A 81 1.62 -3.28 -1.31
C GLN A 81 2.40 -4.49 -1.81
N ILE A 82 2.44 -5.52 -0.97
CA ILE A 82 3.06 -6.80 -1.24
C ILE A 82 2.00 -7.87 -1.03
N TRP A 83 1.83 -8.74 -2.01
CA TRP A 83 0.98 -9.92 -1.90
C TRP A 83 1.83 -11.17 -1.98
N ILE A 84 1.55 -12.11 -1.09
CA ILE A 84 2.10 -13.47 -1.14
C ILE A 84 0.90 -14.41 -1.23
N LEU A 85 0.82 -15.18 -2.32
CA LEU A 85 -0.21 -16.18 -2.51
C LEU A 85 0.40 -17.56 -2.41
N LEU A 86 -0.13 -18.35 -1.48
CA LEU A 86 0.29 -19.71 -1.17
C LEU A 86 -0.75 -20.69 -1.71
N ASP A 87 -0.30 -21.82 -2.24
CA ASP A 87 -1.19 -22.98 -2.39
C ASP A 87 -1.45 -23.60 -1.01
N PRO A 88 -2.64 -24.19 -0.78
CA PRO A 88 -2.95 -24.86 0.48
C PRO A 88 -2.01 -26.04 0.71
N GLU A 89 -1.74 -26.32 1.98
CA GLU A 89 -1.10 -27.56 2.40
C GLU A 89 -2.00 -28.74 1.99
N GLU A 90 -1.41 -29.84 1.52
CA GLU A 90 -2.20 -31.07 1.39
C GLU A 90 -2.69 -31.43 2.78
N GLU A 91 -4.01 -31.47 2.98
CA GLU A 91 -4.61 -32.03 4.18
C GLU A 91 -4.02 -33.43 4.34
N SER A 92 -3.11 -33.58 5.30
CA SER A 92 -2.58 -34.90 5.67
C SER A 92 -3.78 -35.64 6.27
N ASN A 93 -4.46 -36.38 5.41
CA ASN A 93 -5.63 -37.18 5.73
C ASN A 93 -5.27 -38.08 6.91
N LYS A 94 -5.76 -37.70 8.10
CA LYS A 94 -5.48 -38.37 9.37
C LYS A 94 -6.71 -39.13 9.82
#